data_AF-A0A534B938-F1
#
_entry.id   AF-A0A534B938-F1
#
_cell.length_a   1.000
_cell.length_b   1.000
_cell.length_c   1.000
_cell.angle_alpha   90.00
_cell.angle_beta   90.00
_cell.angle_gamma   90.00
#
_symmetry.space_group_name_H-M   'P 1'
#
loop_
_entity.id
_entity.type
_entity.pdbx_description
1 polymer ?
#
loop_
_entity_poly.entity_id
_entity_poly.type
_entity_poly.pdbx_seq_one_letter_code
_entity_poly.pdbx_strand_id
1 'polypeptide(L)'
;RRAPKASESFPFDIWHGYHFDAVLLGQFLHKKALERGVRYQSCHVTRANFDADGNIASVGTEEGEAIAADLFVDCSGFAGLLIDKALHTPYVSFSSNLFNDAAVAIPSPMEGSIPSETVSTAMKHGWAWKIPLTSRFGNGYVYSSRFCSADEAETELRRHLGLLDADVPVRHLKMKIGRVTRHWNRNCLAVGLSQGFIEPLEATALLFIQQTAATFVEFVERGDLSDAAHERFNDMMNTHFEGIRDYIVTHYKTNTRTDTEYWRANAANLNLSDDLKKLYSLWMAGKSIAPAVGQQVLGKGYPVFSWYSIMAGMGIFPDPQDLRPPTAQEARFSVAEIDNLLERSSANYPDHRAALESIPPRRTEPALQVYFW
;
A
#
# COMPACT_ATOMS: atom_id res chain seq x y z
N ARG A 1 -19.08 9.16 -4.73
CA ARG A 1 -20.44 8.60 -5.01
C ARG A 1 -20.63 8.23 -6.48
N ARG A 2 -19.96 8.90 -7.42
CA ARG A 2 -20.01 8.53 -8.84
C ARG A 2 -18.99 7.43 -9.13
N ALA A 3 -19.29 6.54 -10.07
CA ALA A 3 -18.37 5.49 -10.49
C ALA A 3 -17.13 6.11 -11.14
N PRO A 4 -15.92 5.54 -10.98
CA PRO A 4 -14.74 6.01 -11.69
C PRO A 4 -14.68 5.49 -13.14
N LYS A 5 -15.85 5.28 -13.78
CA LYS A 5 -16.01 4.81 -15.16
C LYS A 5 -17.10 5.63 -15.82
N ALA A 6 -16.73 6.41 -16.83
CA ALA A 6 -17.67 7.18 -17.63
C ALA A 6 -18.34 6.30 -18.71
N SER A 7 -19.29 6.88 -19.46
CA SER A 7 -19.80 6.25 -20.68
C SER A 7 -18.69 6.04 -21.71
N GLU A 8 -18.83 5.03 -22.57
CA GLU A 8 -17.85 4.71 -23.62
C GLU A 8 -17.54 5.88 -24.56
N SER A 9 -18.49 6.79 -24.77
CA SER A 9 -18.33 7.99 -25.58
C SER A 9 -17.50 9.11 -24.92
N PHE A 10 -17.12 8.96 -23.65
CA PHE A 10 -16.37 9.97 -22.93
C PHE A 10 -14.89 9.93 -23.36
N PRO A 11 -14.25 11.07 -23.65
CA PRO A 11 -13.04 11.11 -24.48
C PRO A 11 -11.74 10.68 -23.76
N PHE A 12 -11.79 10.39 -22.46
CA PHE A 12 -10.62 9.93 -21.71
C PHE A 12 -11.01 9.06 -20.51
N ASP A 13 -10.14 8.11 -20.18
CA ASP A 13 -10.24 7.29 -18.97
C ASP A 13 -9.66 8.02 -17.75
N ILE A 14 -10.14 7.63 -16.57
CA ILE A 14 -9.56 8.06 -15.29
C ILE A 14 -8.94 6.87 -14.56
N TRP A 15 -7.81 7.12 -13.91
CA TRP A 15 -7.13 6.12 -13.11
C TRP A 15 -7.97 5.79 -11.88
N HIS A 16 -8.14 4.50 -11.63
CA HIS A 16 -8.85 3.99 -10.46
C HIS A 16 -8.27 2.66 -9.98
N GLY A 17 -8.39 2.43 -8.68
CA GLY A 17 -8.16 1.15 -8.04
C GLY A 17 -9.45 0.40 -7.77
N TYR A 18 -9.36 -0.64 -6.95
CA TYR A 18 -10.50 -1.48 -6.59
C TYR A 18 -10.57 -1.69 -5.08
N HIS A 19 -11.81 -1.73 -4.57
CA HIS A 19 -12.12 -2.31 -3.27
C HIS A 19 -12.68 -3.72 -3.47
N PHE A 20 -12.16 -4.69 -2.74
CA PHE A 20 -12.60 -6.07 -2.83
C PHE A 20 -12.38 -6.82 -1.53
N ASP A 21 -13.03 -7.96 -1.42
CA ASP A 21 -12.75 -8.93 -0.39
C ASP A 21 -11.49 -9.74 -0.77
N ALA A 22 -10.42 -9.59 0.00
CA ALA A 22 -9.15 -10.26 -0.28
C ALA A 22 -9.24 -11.79 -0.18
N VAL A 23 -10.16 -12.34 0.62
CA VAL A 23 -10.37 -13.80 0.71
C VAL A 23 -11.00 -14.31 -0.58
N LEU A 24 -12.03 -13.62 -1.08
CA LEU A 24 -12.68 -13.99 -2.34
C LEU A 24 -11.73 -13.83 -3.53
N LEU A 25 -10.90 -12.78 -3.54
CA LEU A 25 -9.85 -12.63 -4.55
C LEU A 25 -8.84 -13.79 -4.48
N GLY A 26 -8.40 -14.19 -3.29
CA GLY A 26 -7.52 -15.34 -3.09
C GLY A 26 -8.11 -16.64 -3.62
N GLN A 27 -9.38 -16.91 -3.34
CA GLN A 27 -10.10 -18.09 -3.85
C GLN A 27 -10.21 -18.06 -5.40
N PHE A 28 -10.50 -16.89 -5.97
CA PHE A 28 -10.56 -16.72 -7.41
C PHE A 28 -9.19 -16.99 -8.07
N LEU A 29 -8.12 -16.40 -7.53
CA LEU A 29 -6.76 -16.58 -8.04
C LEU A 29 -6.26 -18.02 -7.86
N HIS A 30 -6.62 -18.68 -6.76
CA HIS A 30 -6.34 -20.10 -6.55
C HIS A 30 -6.94 -20.96 -7.67
N LYS A 31 -8.23 -20.76 -7.99
CA LYS A 31 -8.88 -21.44 -9.12
C LYS A 31 -8.14 -21.18 -10.43
N LYS A 32 -7.74 -19.93 -10.70
CA LYS A 32 -7.00 -19.56 -11.91
C LYS A 32 -5.59 -20.16 -11.97
N ALA A 33 -4.93 -20.33 -10.84
CA ALA A 33 -3.64 -21.00 -10.75
C ALA A 33 -3.77 -22.50 -11.12
N LEU A 34 -4.78 -23.19 -10.56
CA LEU A 34 -5.05 -24.59 -10.89
C LEU A 34 -5.37 -24.78 -12.39
N GLU A 35 -6.19 -23.90 -12.98
CA GLU A 35 -6.49 -23.90 -14.42
C GLU A 35 -5.23 -23.74 -15.30
N ARG A 36 -4.15 -23.14 -14.75
CA ARG A 36 -2.86 -22.94 -15.42
C ARG A 36 -1.84 -24.04 -15.09
N GLY A 37 -2.23 -25.08 -14.36
CA GLY A 37 -1.38 -26.24 -14.07
C GLY A 37 -0.57 -26.12 -12.77
N VAL A 38 -0.81 -25.12 -11.93
CA VAL A 38 -0.21 -25.06 -10.59
C VAL A 38 -0.68 -26.25 -9.77
N ARG A 39 0.25 -27.00 -9.18
CA ARG A 39 -0.06 -28.10 -8.25
C ARG A 39 -0.35 -27.52 -6.87
N TYR A 40 -1.45 -27.94 -6.27
CA TYR A 40 -1.82 -27.54 -4.92
C TYR A 40 -1.72 -28.73 -3.97
N GLN A 41 -1.06 -28.51 -2.84
CA GLN A 41 -0.95 -29.45 -1.75
C GLN A 41 -1.27 -28.72 -0.45
N SER A 42 -2.28 -29.20 0.27
CA SER A 42 -2.58 -28.74 1.62
C SER A 42 -1.69 -29.49 2.60
N CYS A 43 -0.77 -28.79 3.27
CA CYS A 43 0.13 -29.36 4.27
C CYS A 43 0.58 -28.30 5.27
N HIS A 44 1.14 -28.72 6.40
CA HIS A 44 1.77 -27.81 7.36
C HIS A 44 3.29 -27.85 7.26
N VAL A 45 3.91 -26.78 6.76
CA VAL A 45 5.38 -26.67 6.68
C VAL A 45 5.96 -26.43 8.06
N THR A 46 6.85 -27.31 8.51
CA THR A 46 7.44 -27.28 9.86
C THR A 46 8.90 -26.83 9.88
N ARG A 47 9.66 -27.07 8.80
CA ARG A 47 11.09 -26.73 8.71
C ARG A 47 11.58 -26.56 7.28
N ALA A 48 12.68 -25.85 7.11
CA ALA A 48 13.50 -25.88 5.90
C ALA A 48 14.68 -26.85 6.10
N ASN A 49 14.99 -27.65 5.09
CA ASN A 49 16.18 -28.47 5.04
C ASN A 49 17.16 -27.85 4.05
N PHE A 50 18.43 -27.75 4.41
CA PHE A 50 19.46 -27.06 3.64
C PHE A 50 20.40 -28.02 2.91
N ASP A 51 20.93 -27.59 1.77
CA ASP A 51 22.07 -28.24 1.13
C ASP A 51 23.41 -27.81 1.77
N ALA A 52 24.53 -28.32 1.23
CA ALA A 52 25.87 -28.00 1.72
C ALA A 52 26.27 -26.54 1.48
N ASP A 53 25.67 -25.86 0.51
CA ASP A 53 25.94 -24.46 0.16
C ASP A 53 25.07 -23.49 0.98
N GLY A 54 24.11 -24.01 1.74
CA GLY A 54 23.19 -23.27 2.61
C GLY A 54 21.92 -22.81 1.90
N ASN A 55 21.62 -23.29 0.70
CA ASN A 55 20.33 -23.07 0.03
C ASN A 55 19.27 -23.99 0.61
N ILE A 56 18.00 -23.61 0.50
CA ILE A 56 16.89 -24.48 0.89
C ILE A 56 16.80 -25.60 -0.15
N ALA A 57 17.03 -26.84 0.24
CA ALA A 57 16.89 -28.00 -0.65
C ALA A 57 15.45 -28.53 -0.66
N SER A 58 14.75 -28.45 0.48
CA SER A 58 13.36 -28.86 0.63
C SER A 58 12.71 -28.23 1.85
N VAL A 59 11.37 -28.26 1.90
CA VAL A 59 10.61 -27.99 3.12
C VAL A 59 10.04 -29.29 3.68
N GLY A 60 10.21 -29.50 4.98
CA GLY A 60 9.60 -30.62 5.70
C GLY A 60 8.17 -30.27 6.11
N THR A 61 7.26 -31.23 5.95
CA THR A 61 5.85 -31.10 6.35
C THR A 61 5.57 -31.89 7.63
N GLU A 62 4.51 -31.53 8.36
CA GLU A 62 4.01 -32.29 9.52
C GLU A 62 3.55 -33.69 9.10
N GLU A 63 3.07 -33.81 7.87
CA GLU A 63 2.64 -35.04 7.22
C GLU A 63 3.80 -35.98 6.84
N GLY A 64 5.05 -35.55 7.07
CA GLY A 64 6.26 -36.35 6.91
C GLY A 64 6.88 -36.34 5.51
N GLU A 65 6.21 -35.74 4.52
CA GLU A 65 6.75 -35.56 3.18
C GLU A 65 7.70 -34.35 3.15
N ALA A 66 8.82 -34.47 2.43
CA ALA A 66 9.70 -33.36 2.11
C ALA A 66 9.44 -32.89 0.68
N ILE A 67 9.14 -31.60 0.50
CA ILE A 67 8.88 -31.01 -0.81
C ILE A 67 10.15 -30.30 -1.27
N ALA A 68 10.82 -30.87 -2.26
CA ALA A 68 12.01 -30.30 -2.89
C ALA A 68 11.64 -29.33 -4.02
N ALA A 69 12.43 -28.26 -4.16
CA ALA A 69 12.30 -27.29 -5.24
C ALA A 69 13.64 -26.56 -5.44
N ASP A 70 13.83 -26.00 -6.64
CA ASP A 70 15.01 -25.17 -6.92
C ASP A 70 14.87 -23.76 -6.32
N LEU A 71 13.63 -23.26 -6.24
CA LEU A 71 13.27 -21.94 -5.72
C LEU A 71 12.07 -22.06 -4.77
N PHE A 72 12.14 -21.34 -3.66
CA PHE A 72 11.06 -21.21 -2.68
C PHE A 72 10.52 -19.79 -2.67
N VAL A 73 9.20 -19.63 -2.63
CA VAL A 73 8.54 -18.33 -2.46
C VAL A 73 7.87 -18.30 -1.11
N ASP A 74 8.40 -17.51 -0.18
CA ASP A 74 7.87 -17.35 1.16
C ASP A 74 6.70 -16.36 1.15
N CYS A 75 5.48 -16.90 1.15
CA CYS A 75 4.23 -16.16 1.33
C CYS A 75 3.60 -16.41 2.71
N SER A 76 4.38 -16.84 3.72
CA SER A 76 3.87 -17.24 5.05
C SER A 76 3.40 -16.09 5.95
N GLY A 77 3.35 -14.89 5.40
CA GLY A 77 2.97 -13.68 6.10
C GLY A 77 4.00 -13.25 7.15
N PHE A 78 3.56 -12.58 8.22
CA PHE A 78 4.46 -12.11 9.29
C PHE A 78 5.24 -13.22 10.00
N ALA A 79 4.86 -14.48 9.80
CA ALA A 79 5.61 -15.61 10.34
C ALA A 79 7.00 -15.76 9.71
N GLY A 80 7.18 -15.31 8.46
CA GLY A 80 8.46 -15.34 7.74
C GLY A 80 9.18 -16.68 7.85
N LEU A 81 8.46 -17.78 7.64
CA LEU A 81 8.92 -19.13 7.98
C LEU A 81 10.24 -19.50 7.31
N LEU A 82 10.45 -19.08 6.06
CA LEU A 82 11.66 -19.38 5.32
C LEU A 82 12.64 -18.20 5.36
N ILE A 83 12.18 -17.00 5.02
CA ILE A 83 13.07 -15.84 4.85
C ILE A 83 13.63 -15.35 6.19
N ASP A 84 12.80 -15.28 7.23
CA ASP A 84 13.18 -14.76 8.55
C ASP A 84 13.67 -15.91 9.44
N LYS A 85 12.83 -16.91 9.69
CA LYS A 85 13.15 -17.96 10.66
C LYS A 85 14.21 -18.94 10.18
N ALA A 86 14.16 -19.41 8.94
CA ALA A 86 15.08 -20.42 8.45
C ALA A 86 16.39 -19.81 7.91
N LEU A 87 16.29 -18.74 7.12
CA LEU A 87 17.45 -18.07 6.52
C LEU A 87 18.05 -16.97 7.41
N HIS A 88 17.42 -16.64 8.54
CA HIS A 88 17.87 -15.61 9.47
C HIS A 88 18.12 -14.26 8.79
N THR A 89 17.31 -13.94 7.77
CA THR A 89 17.47 -12.68 7.05
C THR A 89 17.18 -11.51 7.99
N PRO A 90 18.13 -10.59 8.21
CA PRO A 90 17.92 -9.49 9.14
C PRO A 90 16.69 -8.65 8.77
N TYR A 91 16.03 -8.08 9.78
CA TYR A 91 14.86 -7.25 9.61
C TYR A 91 15.16 -5.80 10.01
N VAL A 92 14.82 -4.86 9.12
CA VAL A 92 14.93 -3.42 9.33
C VAL A 92 13.57 -2.89 9.79
N SER A 93 13.48 -2.55 11.08
CA SER A 93 12.28 -1.93 11.64
C SER A 93 12.13 -0.48 11.17
N PHE A 94 10.90 -0.08 10.84
CA PHE A 94 10.56 1.34 10.61
C PHE A 94 9.83 1.96 11.81
N SER A 95 9.81 1.30 12.98
CA SER A 95 9.09 1.78 14.17
C SER A 95 9.58 3.11 14.75
N SER A 96 10.78 3.56 14.36
CA SER A 96 11.28 4.89 14.71
C SER A 96 10.73 6.01 13.82
N ASN A 97 10.24 5.65 12.63
CA ASN A 97 9.62 6.57 11.66
C ASN A 97 8.09 6.54 11.76
N LEU A 98 7.51 5.34 11.85
CA LEU A 98 6.07 5.06 11.85
C LEU A 98 5.68 4.36 13.15
N PHE A 99 4.80 4.99 13.94
CA PHE A 99 4.51 4.51 15.30
C PHE A 99 3.43 3.43 15.38
N ASN A 100 2.58 3.32 14.36
CA ASN A 100 1.43 2.42 14.40
C ASN A 100 1.87 0.97 14.20
N ASP A 101 1.50 0.09 15.12
CA ASP A 101 1.94 -1.30 15.19
C ASP A 101 0.79 -2.29 15.44
N ALA A 102 -0.43 -1.78 15.55
CA ALA A 102 -1.63 -2.60 15.74
C ALA A 102 -2.82 -2.05 14.94
N ALA A 103 -3.79 -2.93 14.71
CA ALA A 103 -5.06 -2.54 14.12
C ALA A 103 -6.22 -3.32 14.70
N VAL A 104 -7.39 -2.69 14.76
CA VAL A 104 -8.66 -3.35 15.07
C VAL A 104 -9.59 -3.19 13.87
N ALA A 105 -10.18 -4.27 13.39
CA ALA A 105 -11.06 -4.27 12.21
C ALA A 105 -12.49 -4.70 12.59
N ILE A 106 -13.48 -3.93 12.11
CA ILE A 106 -14.91 -4.13 12.39
C ILE A 106 -15.70 -3.90 11.09
N PRO A 107 -16.46 -4.89 10.58
CA PRO A 107 -17.36 -4.66 9.46
C PRO A 107 -18.57 -3.83 9.91
N SER A 108 -19.12 -3.02 9.00
CA SER A 108 -20.42 -2.38 9.22
C SER A 108 -21.33 -2.50 7.99
N PRO A 109 -22.66 -2.42 8.14
CA PRO A 109 -23.59 -2.51 7.01
C PRO A 109 -23.32 -1.44 5.94
N MET A 110 -23.47 -1.82 4.67
CA MET A 110 -23.47 -0.88 3.54
C MET A 110 -24.91 -0.50 3.21
N GLU A 111 -25.26 0.78 3.33
CA GLU A 111 -26.59 1.32 3.02
C GLU A 111 -26.50 2.48 2.03
N GLY A 112 -27.53 2.62 1.19
CA GLY A 112 -27.63 3.73 0.23
C GLY A 112 -26.55 3.72 -0.87
N SER A 113 -26.06 4.90 -1.23
CA SER A 113 -25.06 5.09 -2.31
C SER A 113 -23.69 4.54 -1.89
N ILE A 114 -23.02 3.81 -2.79
CA ILE A 114 -21.66 3.30 -2.55
C ILE A 114 -20.64 4.42 -2.87
N PRO A 115 -19.81 4.87 -1.90
CA PRO A 115 -18.72 5.81 -2.17
C PRO A 115 -17.69 5.22 -3.15
N SER A 116 -16.91 6.09 -3.78
CA SER A 116 -15.93 5.76 -4.83
C SER A 116 -14.49 5.75 -4.33
N GLU A 117 -14.29 6.10 -3.06
CA GLU A 117 -12.99 6.32 -2.45
C GLU A 117 -12.87 5.58 -1.12
N THR A 118 -11.63 5.26 -0.75
CA THR A 118 -11.31 4.94 0.64
C THR A 118 -11.31 6.23 1.44
N VAL A 119 -11.93 6.23 2.62
CA VAL A 119 -11.80 7.35 3.55
C VAL A 119 -10.81 6.96 4.63
N SER A 120 -9.78 7.78 4.82
CA SER A 120 -8.88 7.75 5.98
C SER A 120 -9.27 8.89 6.92
N THR A 121 -9.68 8.56 8.14
CA THR A 121 -10.06 9.54 9.17
C THR A 121 -9.03 9.53 10.29
N ALA A 122 -8.41 10.67 10.58
CA ALA A 122 -7.53 10.81 11.73
C ALA A 122 -8.30 10.57 13.05
N MET A 123 -7.77 9.70 13.90
CA MET A 123 -8.29 9.33 15.21
C MET A 123 -7.36 9.88 16.30
N LYS A 124 -7.59 9.58 17.59
CA LYS A 124 -6.74 10.11 18.67
C LYS A 124 -5.30 9.58 18.64
N HIS A 125 -5.12 8.30 18.30
CA HIS A 125 -3.86 7.57 18.41
C HIS A 125 -3.47 6.84 17.11
N GLY A 126 -3.96 7.34 15.98
CA GLY A 126 -3.76 6.78 14.66
C GLY A 126 -4.84 7.22 13.67
N TRP A 127 -5.33 6.32 12.82
CA TRP A 127 -6.35 6.64 11.81
C TRP A 127 -7.25 5.44 11.50
N ALA A 128 -8.49 5.74 11.12
CA ALA A 128 -9.47 4.74 10.73
C ALA A 128 -9.66 4.72 9.22
N TRP A 129 -9.56 3.54 8.61
CA TRP A 129 -9.99 3.32 7.24
C TRP A 129 -11.49 3.01 7.20
N LYS A 130 -12.14 3.45 6.13
CA LYS A 130 -13.48 3.04 5.73
C LYS A 130 -13.48 2.70 4.25
N ILE A 131 -13.61 1.42 3.94
CA ILE A 131 -13.53 0.86 2.59
C ILE A 131 -14.92 0.38 2.17
N PRO A 132 -15.56 0.99 1.17
CA PRO A 132 -16.84 0.52 0.66
C PRO A 132 -16.71 -0.76 -0.17
N LEU A 133 -17.50 -1.79 0.15
CA LEU A 133 -17.76 -2.95 -0.69
C LEU A 133 -19.24 -2.98 -1.09
N THR A 134 -19.62 -3.83 -2.03
CA THR A 134 -21.02 -3.94 -2.47
C THR A 134 -21.98 -4.37 -1.36
N SER A 135 -21.51 -5.16 -0.38
CA SER A 135 -22.33 -5.73 0.69
C SER A 135 -22.11 -5.12 2.08
N ARG A 136 -20.97 -4.46 2.32
CA ARG A 136 -20.58 -3.93 3.64
C ARG A 136 -19.53 -2.84 3.51
N PHE A 137 -19.25 -2.11 4.59
CA PHE A 137 -17.96 -1.45 4.75
C PHE A 137 -16.98 -2.38 5.46
N GLY A 138 -15.74 -2.41 4.96
CA GLY A 138 -14.60 -2.84 5.74
C GLY A 138 -14.05 -1.63 6.49
N ASN A 139 -14.14 -1.62 7.81
CA ASN A 139 -13.56 -0.56 8.64
C ASN A 139 -12.45 -1.13 9.51
N GLY A 140 -11.52 -0.27 9.87
CA GLY A 140 -10.55 -0.59 10.90
C GLY A 140 -9.80 0.64 11.34
N TYR A 141 -9.23 0.55 12.54
CA TYR A 141 -8.46 1.60 13.18
C TYR A 141 -7.03 1.09 13.34
N VAL A 142 -6.11 1.72 12.62
CA VAL A 142 -4.67 1.54 12.77
C VAL A 142 -4.20 2.47 13.87
N TYR A 143 -3.53 1.92 14.89
CA TYR A 143 -3.13 2.66 16.08
C TYR A 143 -1.74 2.23 16.56
N SER A 144 -1.17 3.04 17.46
CA SER A 144 0.07 2.73 18.14
C SER A 144 -0.18 2.23 19.56
N SER A 145 0.22 0.99 19.83
CA SER A 145 0.09 0.33 21.14
C SER A 145 0.84 1.04 22.27
N ARG A 146 1.76 1.96 21.92
CA ARG A 146 2.48 2.83 22.87
C ARG A 146 1.61 3.95 23.43
N PHE A 147 0.54 4.34 22.72
CA PHE A 147 -0.29 5.50 23.07
C PHE A 147 -1.72 5.14 23.45
N CYS A 148 -2.21 3.96 23.07
CA CYS A 148 -3.47 3.41 23.56
C CYS A 148 -3.47 1.87 23.58
N SER A 149 -4.27 1.31 24.49
CA SER A 149 -4.52 -0.13 24.56
C SER A 149 -5.43 -0.61 23.43
N ALA A 150 -5.49 -1.93 23.23
CA ALA A 150 -6.38 -2.56 22.24
C ALA A 150 -7.86 -2.29 22.55
N ASP A 151 -8.26 -2.34 23.83
CA ASP A 151 -9.63 -2.12 24.26
C ASP A 151 -10.06 -0.65 24.08
N GLU A 152 -9.16 0.30 24.34
CA GLU A 152 -9.40 1.72 24.07
C GLU A 152 -9.56 1.99 22.58
N ALA A 153 -8.70 1.39 21.74
CA ALA A 153 -8.79 1.51 20.29
C ALA A 153 -10.09 0.91 19.74
N GLU A 154 -10.49 -0.28 20.20
CA GLU A 154 -11.78 -0.88 19.84
C GLU A 154 -12.95 0.02 20.24
N THR A 155 -12.94 0.51 21.48
CA THR A 155 -14.01 1.37 22.01
C THR A 155 -14.10 2.68 21.20
N GLU A 156 -12.96 3.27 20.83
CA GLU A 156 -12.92 4.47 19.99
C GLU A 156 -13.48 4.20 18.59
N LEU A 157 -13.09 3.09 17.95
CA LEU A 157 -13.60 2.70 16.63
C LEU A 157 -15.10 2.41 16.67
N ARG A 158 -15.59 1.67 17.67
CA ARG A 158 -17.02 1.40 17.86
C ARG A 158 -17.81 2.69 18.00
N ARG A 159 -17.32 3.65 18.79
CA ARG A 159 -17.95 4.97 18.92
C ARG A 159 -17.97 5.72 17.59
N HIS A 160 -16.86 5.70 16.85
CA HIS A 160 -16.77 6.33 15.53
C HIS A 160 -17.76 5.73 14.51
N LEU A 161 -18.00 4.42 14.59
CA LEU A 161 -18.94 3.72 13.71
C LEU A 161 -20.39 3.74 14.20
N GLY A 162 -20.67 4.21 15.41
CA GLY A 162 -21.99 4.12 16.03
C GLY A 162 -22.38 2.70 16.45
N LEU A 163 -21.40 1.86 16.82
CA LEU A 163 -21.52 0.43 17.10
C LEU A 163 -21.10 0.06 18.54
N LEU A 164 -21.25 0.97 19.50
CA LEU A 164 -20.85 0.73 20.90
C LEU A 164 -21.58 -0.47 21.51
N ASP A 165 -22.89 -0.56 21.29
CA ASP A 165 -23.74 -1.61 21.85
C ASP A 165 -24.01 -2.77 20.88
N ALA A 166 -23.35 -2.76 19.70
CA ALA A 166 -23.59 -3.75 18.66
C ALA A 166 -22.73 -5.01 18.86
N ASP A 167 -23.36 -6.18 18.81
CA ASP A 167 -22.66 -7.47 18.79
C ASP A 167 -22.18 -7.80 17.37
N VAL A 168 -21.00 -7.28 17.03
CA VAL A 168 -20.34 -7.49 15.74
C VAL A 168 -18.94 -8.08 15.96
N PRO A 169 -18.48 -8.97 15.07
CA PRO A 169 -17.17 -9.59 15.20
C PRO A 169 -16.06 -8.55 15.07
N VAL A 170 -15.11 -8.62 16.00
CA VAL A 170 -13.93 -7.74 16.03
C VAL A 170 -12.67 -8.56 15.84
N ARG A 171 -11.76 -8.06 15.01
CA ARG A 171 -10.45 -8.68 14.80
C ARG A 171 -9.36 -7.72 15.21
N HIS A 172 -8.61 -8.10 16.24
CA HIS A 172 -7.38 -7.43 16.65
C HIS A 172 -6.18 -8.00 15.90
N LEU A 173 -5.29 -7.12 15.48
CA LEU A 173 -4.14 -7.42 14.63
C LEU A 173 -2.89 -6.75 15.21
N LYS A 174 -1.78 -7.49 15.22
CA LYS A 174 -0.44 -6.94 15.44
C LYS A 174 0.30 -6.89 14.11
N MET A 175 1.08 -5.85 13.91
CA MET A 175 1.78 -5.58 12.65
C MET A 175 3.28 -5.45 12.92
N LYS A 176 4.10 -6.06 12.06
CA LYS A 176 5.56 -5.92 12.06
C LYS A 176 5.92 -4.88 10.99
N ILE A 177 6.24 -3.65 11.40
CA ILE A 177 6.46 -2.52 10.48
C ILE A 177 7.94 -2.44 10.08
N GLY A 178 8.20 -2.48 8.78
CA GLY A 178 9.56 -2.56 8.24
C GLY A 178 9.66 -3.54 7.08
N ARG A 179 10.88 -4.01 6.82
CA ARG A 179 11.19 -4.98 5.76
C ARG A 179 12.37 -5.87 6.14
N VAL A 180 12.51 -7.00 5.47
CA VAL A 180 13.79 -7.74 5.47
C VAL A 180 14.88 -6.94 4.76
N THR A 181 16.15 -7.22 5.07
CA THR A 181 17.29 -6.62 4.35
C THR A 181 17.46 -7.17 2.94
N ARG A 182 17.07 -8.43 2.74
CA ARG A 182 17.11 -9.14 1.45
C ARG A 182 15.76 -9.79 1.18
N HIS A 183 15.06 -9.28 0.19
CA HIS A 183 13.79 -9.81 -0.30
C HIS A 183 14.00 -11.09 -1.11
N TRP A 184 15.13 -11.19 -1.81
CA TRP A 184 15.63 -12.41 -2.44
C TRP A 184 16.94 -12.82 -1.77
N ASN A 185 16.88 -13.86 -0.93
CA ASN A 185 18.01 -14.38 -0.19
C ASN A 185 18.23 -15.86 -0.53
N ARG A 186 19.40 -16.18 -1.10
CA ARG A 186 19.68 -17.50 -1.68
C ARG A 186 18.56 -17.89 -2.65
N ASN A 187 18.08 -19.12 -2.62
CA ASN A 187 16.97 -19.57 -3.43
C ASN A 187 15.58 -19.35 -2.78
N CYS A 188 15.44 -18.32 -1.95
CA CYS A 188 14.17 -17.94 -1.33
C CYS A 188 13.79 -16.50 -1.69
N LEU A 189 12.58 -16.32 -2.21
CA LEU A 189 11.97 -15.02 -2.47
C LEU A 189 10.86 -14.75 -1.46
N ALA A 190 10.96 -13.69 -0.67
CA ALA A 190 9.90 -13.24 0.22
C ALA A 190 8.90 -12.34 -0.52
N VAL A 191 7.61 -12.65 -0.42
CA VAL A 191 6.54 -11.90 -1.07
C VAL A 191 5.41 -11.61 -0.08
N GLY A 192 4.97 -10.34 -0.03
CA GLY A 192 3.90 -9.91 0.87
C GLY A 192 4.40 -9.73 2.31
N LEU A 193 3.62 -10.16 3.32
CA LEU A 193 3.94 -9.79 4.71
C LEU A 193 5.20 -10.48 5.27
N SER A 194 5.72 -11.52 4.60
CA SER A 194 7.03 -12.14 4.92
C SER A 194 8.19 -11.23 4.49
N GLN A 195 7.99 -10.44 3.44
CA GLN A 195 8.93 -9.50 2.86
C GLN A 195 9.04 -8.22 3.70
N GLY A 196 7.90 -7.74 4.19
CA GLY A 196 7.81 -6.47 4.90
C GLY A 196 6.38 -5.96 4.90
N PHE A 197 6.14 -4.93 5.70
CA PHE A 197 4.84 -4.29 5.79
C PHE A 197 4.98 -2.85 6.24
N ILE A 198 4.17 -1.99 5.63
CA ILE A 198 3.90 -0.61 6.03
C ILE A 198 2.39 -0.52 6.17
N GLU A 199 1.93 0.25 7.17
CA GLU A 199 0.50 0.44 7.40
C GLU A 199 -0.25 0.88 6.12
N PRO A 200 -1.52 0.45 5.94
CA PRO A 200 -2.20 0.54 4.65
C PRO A 200 -2.79 1.94 4.35
N LEU A 201 -2.16 3.01 4.82
CA LEU A 201 -2.65 4.38 4.66
C LEU A 201 -2.80 4.78 3.18
N GLU A 202 -1.93 4.25 2.32
CA GLU A 202 -1.94 4.45 0.86
C GLU A 202 -2.12 3.13 0.08
N ALA A 203 -2.76 2.12 0.70
CA ALA A 203 -3.08 0.83 0.06
C ALA A 203 -1.89 0.09 -0.59
N THR A 204 -0.72 0.10 0.05
CA THR A 204 0.58 -0.28 -0.54
C THR A 204 0.89 -1.78 -0.54
N ALA A 205 0.23 -2.59 0.30
CA ALA A 205 0.61 -3.99 0.49
C ALA A 205 0.53 -4.84 -0.80
N LEU A 206 -0.54 -4.69 -1.59
CA LEU A 206 -0.68 -5.41 -2.85
C LEU A 206 0.22 -4.86 -3.96
N LEU A 207 0.53 -3.57 -3.92
CA LEU A 207 1.52 -2.97 -4.82
C LEU A 207 2.88 -3.66 -4.66
N PHE A 208 3.34 -3.86 -3.42
CA PHE A 208 4.59 -4.60 -3.15
C PHE A 208 4.53 -6.03 -3.67
N ILE A 209 3.42 -6.75 -3.46
CA ILE A 209 3.25 -8.12 -3.95
C ILE A 209 3.36 -8.17 -5.47
N GLN A 210 2.66 -7.27 -6.17
CA GLN A 210 2.66 -7.22 -7.64
C GLN A 210 4.03 -6.85 -8.20
N GLN A 211 4.66 -5.82 -7.65
CA GLN A 211 5.99 -5.39 -8.10
C GLN A 211 7.05 -6.46 -7.85
N THR A 212 7.07 -7.05 -6.65
CA THR A 212 8.03 -8.11 -6.31
C THR A 212 7.88 -9.29 -7.27
N ALA A 213 6.65 -9.76 -7.52
CA ALA A 213 6.40 -10.86 -8.43
C ALA A 213 6.76 -10.50 -9.89
N ALA A 214 6.30 -9.35 -10.40
CA ALA A 214 6.53 -8.94 -11.78
C ALA A 214 8.02 -8.72 -12.06
N THR A 215 8.70 -7.97 -11.19
CA THR A 215 10.14 -7.73 -11.31
C THR A 215 10.92 -9.04 -11.21
N PHE A 216 10.58 -9.93 -10.28
CA PHE A 216 11.29 -11.20 -10.16
C PHE A 216 11.15 -12.06 -11.43
N VAL A 217 9.95 -12.10 -12.03
CA VAL A 217 9.72 -12.79 -13.31
C VAL A 217 10.63 -12.23 -14.40
N GLU A 218 10.84 -10.91 -14.48
CA GLU A 218 11.77 -10.32 -15.48
C GLU A 218 13.22 -10.81 -15.32
N PHE A 219 13.71 -10.98 -14.08
CA PHE A 219 15.05 -11.53 -13.84
C PHE A 219 15.14 -13.01 -14.27
N VAL A 220 14.11 -13.80 -13.93
CA VAL A 220 14.03 -15.22 -14.30
C VAL A 220 13.94 -15.41 -15.82
N GLU A 221 13.11 -14.63 -16.51
CA GLU A 221 12.95 -14.70 -17.97
C GLU A 221 14.22 -14.32 -18.73
N ARG A 222 15.05 -13.44 -18.14
CA ARG A 222 16.39 -13.10 -18.66
C ARG A 222 17.43 -14.18 -18.36
N GLY A 223 17.13 -15.14 -17.49
CA GLY A 223 18.07 -16.15 -16.99
C GLY A 223 19.17 -15.57 -16.10
N ASP A 224 19.01 -14.36 -15.56
CA ASP A 224 20.02 -13.70 -14.72
C ASP A 224 19.73 -13.96 -13.24
N LEU A 225 20.29 -15.05 -12.72
CA LEU A 225 20.24 -15.46 -11.32
C LEU A 225 21.58 -15.25 -10.60
N SER A 226 22.41 -14.32 -11.12
CA SER A 226 23.72 -14.02 -10.54
C SER A 226 23.62 -13.30 -9.19
N ASP A 227 24.69 -13.31 -8.39
CA ASP A 227 24.76 -12.50 -7.17
C ASP A 227 24.50 -11.01 -7.45
N ALA A 228 24.97 -10.51 -8.60
CA ALA A 228 24.70 -9.14 -9.03
C ALA A 228 23.22 -8.88 -9.36
N ALA A 229 22.49 -9.89 -9.85
CA ALA A 229 21.03 -9.81 -9.98
C ALA A 229 20.34 -9.78 -8.62
N HIS A 230 20.77 -10.61 -7.66
CA HIS A 230 20.24 -10.57 -6.30
C HIS A 230 20.42 -9.20 -5.65
N GLU A 231 21.62 -8.60 -5.73
CA GLU A 231 21.86 -7.26 -5.18
C GLU A 231 20.96 -6.21 -5.84
N ARG A 232 20.90 -6.18 -7.18
CA ARG A 232 20.05 -5.21 -7.91
C ARG A 232 18.57 -5.36 -7.56
N PHE A 233 18.08 -6.59 -7.44
CA PHE A 233 16.70 -6.86 -7.04
C PHE A 233 16.43 -6.36 -5.62
N ASN A 234 17.32 -6.69 -4.68
CA ASN A 234 17.20 -6.28 -3.29
C ASN A 234 17.27 -4.76 -3.13
N ASP A 235 18.21 -4.10 -3.81
CA ASP A 235 18.35 -2.63 -3.78
C ASP A 235 17.10 -1.93 -4.31
N MET A 236 16.54 -2.42 -5.41
CA MET A 236 15.32 -1.88 -6.00
C MET A 236 14.12 -2.00 -5.05
N MET A 237 13.92 -3.18 -4.45
CA MET A 237 12.83 -3.41 -3.50
C MET A 237 13.04 -2.62 -2.19
N ASN A 238 14.26 -2.61 -1.66
CA ASN A 238 14.61 -1.84 -0.46
C ASN A 238 14.32 -0.34 -0.66
N THR A 239 14.75 0.18 -1.81
CA THR A 239 14.50 1.57 -2.24
C THR A 239 13.00 1.87 -2.33
N HIS A 240 12.21 0.93 -2.84
CA HIS A 240 10.76 1.09 -2.94
C HIS A 240 10.10 1.17 -1.56
N PHE A 241 10.45 0.26 -0.65
CA PHE A 241 9.96 0.27 0.73
C PHE A 241 10.31 1.57 1.46
N GLU A 242 11.54 2.07 1.30
CA GLU A 242 11.98 3.32 1.93
C GLU A 242 11.26 4.55 1.37
N GLY A 243 11.09 4.62 0.06
CA GLY A 243 10.35 5.70 -0.59
C GLY A 243 8.88 5.74 -0.15
N ILE A 244 8.23 4.56 -0.09
CA ILE A 244 6.87 4.46 0.43
C ILE A 244 6.81 4.86 1.91
N ARG A 245 7.74 4.38 2.75
CA ARG A 245 7.83 4.78 4.15
C ARG A 245 7.88 6.30 4.27
N ASP A 246 8.74 6.97 3.49
CA ASP A 246 8.90 8.42 3.57
C ASP A 246 7.62 9.17 3.18
N TYR A 247 6.88 8.67 2.19
CA TYR A 247 5.57 9.23 1.83
C TYR A 247 4.54 9.07 2.97
N ILE A 248 4.49 7.90 3.61
CA ILE A 248 3.61 7.69 4.77
C ILE A 248 4.04 8.55 5.96
N VAL A 249 5.35 8.64 6.24
CA VAL A 249 5.90 9.51 7.29
C VAL A 249 5.48 10.96 7.07
N THR A 250 5.37 11.40 5.81
CA THR A 250 4.94 12.77 5.48
C THR A 250 3.55 13.09 6.04
N HIS A 251 2.59 12.15 5.95
CA HIS A 251 1.25 12.33 6.51
C HIS A 251 1.28 12.62 8.02
N TYR A 252 2.16 11.92 8.73
CA TYR A 252 2.31 12.08 10.18
C TYR A 252 3.17 13.27 10.56
N LYS A 253 4.31 13.47 9.91
CA LYS A 253 5.26 14.54 10.24
C LYS A 253 4.65 15.93 10.08
N THR A 254 3.76 16.08 9.10
CA THR A 254 3.24 17.38 8.67
C THR A 254 1.88 17.69 9.26
N ASN A 255 1.38 16.82 10.15
CA ASN A 255 0.13 17.04 10.85
C ASN A 255 0.20 18.31 11.73
N THR A 256 -0.93 19.00 11.87
CA THR A 256 -1.08 20.22 12.70
C THR A 256 -1.84 19.95 14.00
N ARG A 257 -2.13 18.68 14.32
CA ARG A 257 -2.91 18.29 15.50
C ARG A 257 -2.04 18.36 16.76
N THR A 258 -2.60 18.95 17.81
CA THR A 258 -1.92 19.13 19.09
C THR A 258 -2.69 18.51 20.26
N ASP A 259 -3.82 17.85 19.99
CA ASP A 259 -4.80 17.39 20.97
C ASP A 259 -4.38 16.10 21.69
N THR A 260 -3.49 15.29 21.12
CA THR A 260 -2.98 14.06 21.76
C THR A 260 -1.45 14.00 21.77
N GLU A 261 -0.89 13.23 22.70
CA GLU A 261 0.56 12.98 22.72
C GLU A 261 1.03 12.28 21.44
N TYR A 262 0.21 11.39 20.89
CA TYR A 262 0.47 10.70 19.63
C TYR A 262 0.74 11.67 18.47
N TRP A 263 -0.15 12.65 18.26
CA TRP A 263 0.00 13.61 17.15
C TRP A 263 1.19 14.56 17.36
N ARG A 264 1.40 15.03 18.59
CA ARG A 264 2.56 15.85 18.95
C ARG A 264 3.88 15.10 18.74
N ALA A 265 3.95 13.82 19.14
CA ALA A 265 5.14 12.99 18.95
C ALA A 265 5.45 12.77 17.47
N ASN A 266 4.43 12.52 16.64
CA ASN A 266 4.61 12.37 15.19
C ASN A 266 5.12 13.67 14.54
N ALA A 267 4.53 14.82 14.88
CA ALA A 267 4.98 16.12 14.39
C ALA A 267 6.42 16.45 14.84
N ALA A 268 6.78 16.10 16.07
CA ALA A 268 8.11 16.32 16.63
C ALA A 268 9.17 15.33 16.13
N ASN A 269 8.78 14.22 15.49
CA ASN A 269 9.73 13.16 15.10
C ASN A 269 10.77 13.68 14.09
N LEU A 270 12.05 13.57 14.43
CA LEU A 270 13.18 13.97 13.58
C LEU A 270 13.89 12.80 12.90
N ASN A 271 13.44 11.56 13.14
CA ASN A 271 13.90 10.38 12.44
C ASN A 271 13.33 10.39 11.01
N LEU A 272 13.87 11.25 10.17
CA LEU A 272 13.54 11.35 8.75
C LEU A 272 14.72 10.85 7.93
N SER A 273 14.44 10.23 6.79
CA SER A 273 15.49 9.93 5.80
C SER A 273 16.10 11.23 5.28
N ASP A 274 17.34 11.14 4.79
CA ASP A 274 17.99 12.30 4.18
C ASP A 274 17.30 12.73 2.88
N ASP A 275 16.72 11.78 2.14
CA ASP A 275 15.97 12.09 0.92
C ASP A 275 14.67 12.84 1.22
N LEU A 276 13.96 12.47 2.29
CA LEU A 276 12.78 13.21 2.73
C LEU A 276 13.15 14.62 3.22
N LYS A 277 14.25 14.78 3.96
CA LYS A 277 14.75 16.11 4.36
C LYS A 277 15.07 16.97 3.14
N LYS A 278 15.77 16.43 2.14
CA LYS A 278 16.07 17.14 0.88
C LYS A 278 14.80 17.54 0.15
N LEU A 279 13.80 16.66 0.11
CA LEU A 279 12.52 16.93 -0.53
C LEU A 279 11.78 18.09 0.17
N TYR A 280 11.71 18.08 1.51
CA TYR A 280 11.18 19.20 2.28
C TYR A 280 11.96 20.49 2.06
N SER A 281 13.29 20.43 2.03
CA SER A 281 14.13 21.61 1.76
C SER A 281 13.88 22.21 0.38
N LEU A 282 13.67 21.39 -0.65
CA LEU A 282 13.29 21.87 -1.99
C LEU A 282 11.92 22.56 -1.96
N TRP A 283 10.93 21.88 -1.37
CA TRP A 283 9.57 22.40 -1.23
C TRP A 283 9.53 23.73 -0.49
N MET A 284 10.13 23.78 0.71
CA MET A 284 10.14 24.96 1.58
C MET A 284 10.98 26.11 1.02
N ALA A 285 11.91 25.84 0.09
CA ALA A 285 12.66 26.87 -0.63
C ALA A 285 11.91 27.40 -1.88
N GLY A 286 10.64 27.03 -2.08
CA GLY A 286 9.84 27.43 -3.25
C GLY A 286 10.34 26.85 -4.57
N LYS A 287 11.16 25.78 -4.53
CA LYS A 287 11.71 25.14 -5.72
C LYS A 287 10.81 24.01 -6.19
N SER A 288 10.78 23.78 -7.51
CA SER A 288 10.03 22.66 -8.08
C SER A 288 10.63 21.33 -7.65
N ILE A 289 9.79 20.46 -7.08
CA ILE A 289 10.13 19.07 -6.77
C ILE A 289 10.01 18.15 -8.00
N ALA A 290 9.39 18.64 -9.08
CA ALA A 290 9.02 17.81 -10.23
C ALA A 290 10.21 17.13 -10.93
N PRO A 291 11.36 17.79 -11.17
CA PRO A 291 12.51 17.13 -11.78
C PRO A 291 13.05 16.00 -10.90
N ALA A 292 13.24 16.25 -9.60
CA ALA A 292 13.83 15.30 -8.67
C ALA A 292 12.92 14.08 -8.43
N VAL A 293 11.60 14.30 -8.32
CA VAL A 293 10.62 13.21 -8.14
C VAL A 293 10.34 12.49 -9.46
N GLY A 294 10.22 13.22 -10.57
CA GLY A 294 9.98 12.64 -11.89
C GLY A 294 11.10 11.72 -12.36
N GLN A 295 12.35 12.03 -12.00
CA GLN A 295 13.52 11.18 -12.26
C GLN A 295 13.73 10.10 -11.17
N GLN A 296 12.82 9.98 -10.20
CA GLN A 296 12.92 9.07 -9.06
C GLN A 296 14.25 9.20 -8.29
N VAL A 297 14.83 10.42 -8.26
CA VAL A 297 16.01 10.74 -7.44
C VAL A 297 15.59 10.96 -5.99
N LEU A 298 14.45 11.63 -5.79
CA LEU A 298 13.80 11.84 -4.48
C LEU A 298 12.35 11.36 -4.54
N GLY A 299 11.72 11.16 -3.38
CA GLY A 299 10.30 10.83 -3.29
C GLY A 299 9.91 9.54 -4.02
N LYS A 300 10.81 8.55 -4.02
CA LYS A 300 10.69 7.31 -4.78
C LYS A 300 9.42 6.53 -4.42
N GLY A 301 8.86 5.81 -5.38
CA GLY A 301 7.66 4.99 -5.20
C GLY A 301 6.34 5.75 -5.40
N TYR A 302 6.35 7.09 -5.42
CA TYR A 302 5.20 7.91 -5.74
C TYR A 302 5.47 8.89 -6.89
N PRO A 303 4.48 9.14 -7.74
CA PRO A 303 4.57 10.16 -8.78
C PRO A 303 4.53 11.57 -8.18
N VAL A 304 4.98 12.55 -8.96
CA VAL A 304 5.08 13.95 -8.50
C VAL A 304 3.75 14.53 -8.01
N PHE A 305 2.63 14.18 -8.65
CA PHE A 305 1.32 14.71 -8.26
C PHE A 305 0.88 14.21 -6.88
N SER A 306 1.31 13.01 -6.45
CA SER A 306 1.05 12.51 -5.09
C SER A 306 1.77 13.37 -4.05
N TRP A 307 3.00 13.78 -4.33
CA TRP A 307 3.76 14.68 -3.46
C TRP A 307 3.17 16.09 -3.41
N TYR A 308 2.76 16.65 -4.55
CA TYR A 308 2.02 17.92 -4.55
C TYR A 308 0.72 17.81 -3.75
N SER A 309 -0.04 16.73 -3.92
CA SER A 309 -1.31 16.50 -3.23
C SER A 309 -1.14 16.48 -1.72
N ILE A 310 -0.15 15.73 -1.20
CA ILE A 310 0.05 15.65 0.25
C ILE A 310 0.65 16.94 0.82
N MET A 311 1.65 17.55 0.19
CA MET A 311 2.28 18.76 0.74
C MET A 311 1.29 19.93 0.77
N ALA A 312 0.58 20.16 -0.34
CA ALA A 312 -0.45 21.20 -0.41
C ALA A 312 -1.66 20.88 0.45
N GLY A 313 -2.11 19.61 0.45
CA GLY A 313 -3.27 19.17 1.22
C GLY A 313 -3.06 19.26 2.73
N MET A 314 -1.83 19.10 3.21
CA MET A 314 -1.44 19.31 4.60
C MET A 314 -1.18 20.79 4.93
N GLY A 315 -1.36 21.70 3.97
CA GLY A 315 -1.18 23.14 4.16
C GLY A 315 0.27 23.58 4.32
N ILE A 316 1.22 22.76 3.84
CA ILE A 316 2.65 23.07 3.93
C ILE A 316 3.01 23.96 2.76
N PHE A 317 3.36 25.21 3.03
CA PHE A 317 3.86 26.14 2.02
C PHE A 317 5.01 26.98 2.58
N PRO A 318 5.96 27.41 1.72
CA PRO A 318 6.91 28.47 2.08
C PRO A 318 6.19 29.74 2.53
N ASP A 319 6.90 30.62 3.24
CA ASP A 319 6.39 31.97 3.50
C ASP A 319 6.10 32.66 2.15
N PRO A 320 4.93 33.29 1.97
CA PRO A 320 4.63 34.05 0.75
C PRO A 320 5.69 35.09 0.37
N GLN A 321 6.45 35.62 1.33
CA GLN A 321 7.54 36.56 1.08
C GLN A 321 8.76 35.93 0.39
N ASP A 322 8.95 34.62 0.57
CA ASP A 322 10.03 33.84 -0.05
C ASP A 322 9.63 33.33 -1.45
N LEU A 323 8.37 33.52 -1.85
CA LEU A 323 7.84 33.08 -3.14
C LEU A 323 7.98 34.18 -4.20
N ARG A 324 8.23 33.74 -5.44
CA ARG A 324 8.13 34.61 -6.62
C ARG A 324 6.78 34.40 -7.32
N PRO A 325 6.29 35.41 -8.07
CA PRO A 325 5.18 35.21 -8.99
C PRO A 325 5.48 34.10 -10.02
N PRO A 326 4.47 33.33 -10.45
CA PRO A 326 4.64 32.34 -11.49
C PRO A 326 4.94 33.02 -12.84
N THR A 327 5.75 32.38 -13.67
CA THR A 327 5.95 32.78 -15.06
C THR A 327 4.72 32.43 -15.91
N ALA A 328 4.58 33.02 -17.10
CA ALA A 328 3.49 32.68 -18.02
C ALA A 328 3.47 31.19 -18.41
N GLN A 329 4.63 30.52 -18.44
CA GLN A 329 4.72 29.09 -18.69
C GLN A 329 4.23 28.24 -17.51
N GLU A 330 4.48 28.68 -16.28
CA GLU A 330 4.02 28.00 -15.06
C GLU A 330 2.52 28.22 -14.82
N ALA A 331 2.01 29.42 -15.12
CA ALA A 331 0.59 29.77 -15.05
C ALA A 331 -0.13 29.60 -16.41
N ARG A 332 0.26 28.59 -17.19
CA ARG A 332 -0.26 28.41 -18.57
C ARG A 332 -1.74 28.02 -18.67
N PHE A 333 -2.34 27.56 -17.58
CA PHE A 333 -3.74 27.13 -17.53
C PHE A 333 -4.53 28.00 -16.56
N SER A 334 -5.74 28.39 -16.97
CA SER A 334 -6.66 29.11 -16.09
C SER A 334 -7.32 28.15 -15.11
N VAL A 335 -7.30 28.49 -13.82
CA VAL A 335 -8.00 27.71 -12.78
C VAL A 335 -9.50 27.64 -13.07
N ALA A 336 -10.10 28.74 -13.56
CA ALA A 336 -11.52 28.76 -13.92
C ALA A 336 -11.85 27.84 -15.11
N GLU A 337 -10.93 27.67 -16.07
CA GLU A 337 -11.10 26.71 -17.17
C GLU A 337 -10.98 25.27 -16.69
N ILE A 338 -10.07 25.01 -15.74
CA ILE A 338 -9.94 23.70 -15.07
C ILE A 338 -11.23 23.39 -14.31
N ASP A 339 -11.76 24.32 -13.53
CA ASP A 339 -13.01 24.13 -12.79
C ASP A 339 -14.18 23.85 -13.74
N ASN A 340 -14.29 24.61 -14.84
CA ASN A 340 -15.31 24.37 -15.86
C ASN A 340 -15.19 22.98 -16.50
N LEU A 341 -13.97 22.55 -16.81
CA LEU A 341 -13.69 21.22 -17.35
C LEU A 341 -14.12 20.14 -16.35
N LEU A 342 -13.75 20.27 -15.07
CA LEU A 342 -14.08 19.31 -14.02
C LEU A 342 -15.58 19.23 -13.79
N GLU A 343 -16.27 20.35 -13.65
CA GLU A 343 -17.72 20.41 -13.45
C GLU A 343 -18.46 19.70 -14.59
N ARG A 344 -18.15 20.03 -15.84
CA ARG A 344 -18.78 19.43 -17.03
C ARG A 344 -18.42 17.96 -17.20
N SER A 345 -17.17 17.59 -16.94
CA SER A 345 -16.71 16.20 -17.02
C SER A 345 -17.44 15.34 -15.99
N SER A 346 -17.63 15.87 -14.78
CA SER A 346 -18.24 15.15 -13.66
C SER A 346 -19.62 14.57 -14.01
N ALA A 347 -20.41 15.26 -14.85
CA ALA A 347 -21.75 14.84 -15.25
C ALA A 347 -21.79 13.55 -16.08
N ASN A 348 -20.66 13.09 -16.60
CA ASN A 348 -20.55 11.88 -17.42
C ASN A 348 -20.31 10.61 -16.60
N TYR A 349 -20.16 10.72 -15.28
CA TYR A 349 -19.94 9.59 -14.39
C TYR A 349 -21.24 9.19 -13.69
N PRO A 350 -21.73 7.95 -13.88
CA PRO A 350 -22.98 7.48 -13.29
C PRO A 350 -22.85 7.26 -11.78
N ASP A 351 -23.97 7.01 -11.10
CA ASP A 351 -23.95 6.53 -9.72
C ASP A 351 -23.12 5.23 -9.60
N HIS A 352 -22.31 5.13 -8.54
CA HIS A 352 -21.38 4.01 -8.39
C HIS A 352 -22.08 2.68 -8.17
N ARG A 353 -23.20 2.63 -7.42
CA ARG A 353 -23.94 1.39 -7.20
C ARG A 353 -24.55 0.90 -8.52
N ALA A 354 -25.21 1.80 -9.25
CA ALA A 354 -25.79 1.46 -10.55
C ALA A 354 -24.73 0.95 -11.53
N ALA A 355 -23.55 1.58 -11.56
CA ALA A 355 -22.44 1.13 -12.39
C ALA A 355 -21.97 -0.29 -12.02
N LEU A 356 -21.81 -0.60 -10.73
CA LEU A 356 -21.41 -1.92 -10.25
C LEU A 356 -22.46 -3.00 -10.58
N GLU A 357 -23.76 -2.68 -10.46
CA GLU A 357 -24.86 -3.59 -10.81
C GLU A 357 -24.94 -3.88 -12.32
N SER A 358 -24.46 -2.94 -13.15
CA SER A 358 -24.40 -3.10 -14.61
C SER A 358 -23.20 -3.90 -15.11
N ILE A 359 -22.24 -4.27 -14.24
CA ILE A 359 -21.06 -5.03 -14.67
C ILE A 359 -21.49 -6.43 -15.12
N PRO A 360 -21.26 -6.81 -16.39
CA PRO A 360 -21.65 -8.13 -16.87
C PRO A 360 -20.80 -9.22 -16.18
N PRO A 361 -21.37 -10.40 -15.90
CA PRO A 361 -20.64 -11.50 -15.26
C PRO A 361 -19.39 -11.96 -16.03
N ARG A 362 -19.36 -11.71 -17.35
CA ARG A 362 -18.24 -11.99 -18.23
C ARG A 362 -18.20 -10.95 -19.34
N ARG A 363 -17.05 -10.30 -19.54
CA ARG A 363 -16.82 -9.47 -20.73
C ARG A 363 -16.61 -10.38 -21.93
N THR A 364 -17.48 -10.28 -22.93
CA THR A 364 -17.45 -11.11 -24.15
C THR A 364 -16.71 -10.45 -25.31
N GLU A 365 -16.47 -9.14 -25.22
CA GLU A 365 -15.86 -8.36 -26.30
C GLU A 365 -14.34 -8.24 -26.11
N PRO A 366 -13.54 -8.46 -27.17
CA PRO A 366 -12.12 -8.17 -27.14
C PRO A 366 -11.91 -6.65 -26.99
N ALA A 367 -11.09 -6.24 -26.03
CA ALA A 367 -10.69 -4.84 -25.87
C ALA A 367 -9.16 -4.75 -25.91
N LEU A 368 -8.64 -3.90 -26.80
CA LEU A 368 -7.23 -3.50 -26.78
C LEU A 368 -7.05 -2.50 -25.63
N GLN A 369 -6.36 -2.89 -24.56
CA GLN A 369 -5.96 -1.95 -23.51
C GLN A 369 -4.69 -1.23 -23.96
N VAL A 370 -4.83 -0.01 -24.44
CA VAL A 370 -3.68 0.88 -24.72
C VAL A 370 -3.56 1.84 -23.54
N TYR A 371 -2.49 1.71 -22.78
CA TYR A 371 -2.14 2.66 -21.75
C TYR A 371 -1.28 3.77 -22.40
N PHE A 372 -1.82 4.98 -22.48
CA PHE A 372 -1.04 6.15 -22.88
C PHE A 372 -0.29 6.67 -21.64
N TRP A 373 1.03 6.58 -21.67
CA TRP A 373 1.94 7.22 -20.71
C TRP A 373 2.75 8.30 -21.41
#